data_AF-A0A1I8BUI4-F1
#
_entry.id   AF-A0A1I8BUI4-F1
#
_cell.length_a   1.000
_cell.length_b   1.000
_cell.length_c   1.000
_cell.angle_alpha   90.00
_cell.angle_beta   90.00
_cell.angle_gamma   90.00
#
_symmetry.space_group_name_H-M   'P 1'
#
loop_
_entity.id
_entity.type
_entity.pdbx_description
1 polymer ?
#
loop_
_entity_poly.entity_id
_entity_poly.type
_entity_poly.pdbx_seq_one_letter_code
_entity_poly.pdbx_strand_id
1 'polypeptide(L)'
;MATTKQQNNSEPLYIEFSLPSDMVNDGKDLNKNIQNIRSHLKNINNSAIEIENLGKNIQKEVVLTNKVLDELLQVREVKESKVKNKLAMHRKIDDVHLSDDGRLITHKGSCQSINVRAINQLNETNGLYFEADFKNIKSAGIGVGTKEFPLDANAGVGRVSKSFGLSSSGALWSEGVKQRKFSYYGYGVGDTVGCGVEFSKQLPVGQCFLYFTRNGIIVGENC
;
A
#
# COMPACT_ATOMS: atom_id res chain seq x y z
N MET A 1 -102.46 48.93 17.76
CA MET A 1 -101.73 49.65 16.69
C MET A 1 -100.65 50.48 17.34
N ALA A 2 -99.41 50.03 17.24
CA ALA A 2 -98.24 50.77 17.68
C ALA A 2 -97.18 50.59 16.58
N THR A 3 -96.76 51.69 15.97
CA THR A 3 -95.57 51.73 15.11
C THR A 3 -94.82 53.00 15.48
N THR A 4 -93.74 52.83 16.24
CA THR A 4 -92.75 53.87 16.46
C THR A 4 -91.45 53.37 15.84
N LYS A 5 -91.06 53.96 14.71
CA LYS A 5 -89.76 53.72 14.06
C LYS A 5 -88.70 54.46 14.85
N GLN A 6 -87.73 53.72 15.40
CA GLN A 6 -86.50 54.29 15.95
C GLN A 6 -85.48 54.45 14.81
N GLN A 7 -85.08 55.69 14.53
CA GLN A 7 -83.97 56.02 13.63
C GLN A 7 -82.65 55.91 14.42
N ASN A 8 -81.82 54.92 14.08
CA ASN A 8 -80.45 54.83 14.56
C ASN A 8 -79.55 55.69 13.66
N ASN A 9 -79.32 56.95 14.07
CA ASN A 9 -78.19 57.74 13.58
C ASN A 9 -77.01 57.53 14.54
N SER A 10 -76.17 56.54 14.26
CA SER A 10 -74.89 56.38 14.92
C SER A 10 -73.80 56.96 14.01
N GLU A 11 -73.43 58.22 14.22
CA GLU A 11 -72.14 58.71 13.71
C GLU A 11 -70.99 57.95 14.42
N PRO A 12 -69.93 57.58 13.69
CA PRO A 12 -68.80 56.89 14.30
C PRO A 12 -68.07 57.81 15.27
N LEU A 13 -67.89 57.34 16.51
CA LEU A 13 -67.10 58.00 17.54
C LEU A 13 -65.61 57.85 17.18
N TYR A 14 -64.96 58.94 16.78
CA TYR A 14 -63.50 58.96 16.62
C TYR A 14 -62.86 59.34 17.95
N ILE A 15 -62.11 58.40 18.54
CA ILE A 15 -61.24 58.67 19.68
C ILE A 15 -59.85 59.01 19.10
N GLU A 16 -59.49 60.28 19.09
CA GLU A 16 -58.11 60.71 18.83
C GLU A 16 -57.28 60.51 20.10
N PHE A 17 -56.31 59.60 20.03
CA PHE A 17 -55.27 59.47 21.05
C PHE A 17 -54.11 60.39 20.68
N SER A 18 -53.90 61.45 21.47
CA SER A 18 -52.67 62.25 21.38
C SER A 18 -51.64 61.64 22.33
N LEU A 19 -50.58 61.06 21.78
CA LEU A 19 -49.47 60.55 22.58
C LEU A 19 -48.70 61.74 23.18
N PRO A 20 -48.28 61.68 24.46
CA PRO A 20 -47.41 62.70 25.05
C PRO A 20 -46.16 62.88 24.18
N SER A 21 -45.79 64.13 23.90
CA SER A 21 -44.62 64.51 23.09
C SER A 21 -43.32 63.80 23.49
N ASP A 22 -43.24 63.42 24.76
CA ASP A 22 -42.07 62.89 25.43
C ASP A 22 -41.89 61.39 25.08
N MET A 23 -42.98 60.67 24.82
CA MET A 23 -42.97 59.26 24.38
C MET A 23 -42.59 59.10 22.90
N VAL A 24 -42.66 60.18 22.10
CA VAL A 24 -42.27 60.16 20.68
C VAL A 24 -40.74 60.12 20.54
N ASN A 25 -39.99 60.66 21.50
CA ASN A 25 -38.53 60.61 21.49
C ASN A 25 -37.99 59.23 21.93
N ASP A 26 -38.59 58.61 22.95
CA ASP A 26 -38.25 57.24 23.38
C ASP A 26 -38.47 56.21 22.26
N GLY A 27 -39.54 56.37 21.46
CA GLY A 27 -39.80 55.51 20.29
C GLY A 27 -38.77 55.65 19.17
N LYS A 28 -38.18 56.85 18.97
CA LYS A 28 -37.12 57.07 17.97
C LYS A 28 -35.80 56.43 18.39
N ASP A 29 -35.44 56.52 19.67
CA ASP A 29 -34.24 55.88 20.22
C ASP A 29 -34.36 54.35 20.22
N LEU A 30 -35.55 53.82 20.52
CA LEU A 30 -35.82 52.39 20.42
C LEU A 30 -35.67 51.87 18.97
N ASN A 31 -36.20 52.61 17.99
CA ASN A 31 -36.09 52.22 16.58
C ASN A 31 -34.63 52.27 16.09
N LYS A 32 -33.85 53.27 16.51
CA LYS A 32 -32.42 53.37 16.21
C LYS A 32 -31.63 52.18 16.79
N ASN A 33 -31.94 51.79 18.03
CA ASN A 33 -31.32 50.62 18.66
C ASN A 33 -31.69 49.31 17.94
N ILE A 34 -32.95 49.13 17.52
CA ILE A 34 -33.38 47.97 16.74
C ILE A 34 -32.64 47.90 15.39
N GLN A 35 -32.45 49.04 14.70
CA GLN A 35 -31.69 49.07 13.44
C GLN A 35 -30.21 48.72 13.65
N ASN A 36 -29.60 49.21 14.73
CA ASN A 36 -28.22 48.87 15.09
C ASN A 36 -28.06 47.36 15.39
N ILE A 37 -29.01 46.78 16.13
CA ILE A 37 -29.04 45.34 16.42
C ILE A 37 -29.19 44.53 15.13
N ARG A 38 -30.09 44.94 14.22
CA ARG A 38 -30.27 44.27 12.91
C ARG A 38 -28.99 44.33 12.07
N SER A 39 -28.31 45.47 12.07
CA SER A 39 -27.02 45.62 11.38
C SER A 39 -25.95 44.70 11.98
N HIS A 40 -25.87 44.60 13.31
CA HIS A 40 -24.95 43.69 13.99
C HIS A 40 -25.26 42.23 13.67
N LEU A 41 -26.53 41.82 13.73
CA LEU A 41 -26.95 40.46 13.39
C LEU A 41 -26.60 40.10 11.94
N LYS A 42 -26.76 41.04 11.00
CA LYS A 42 -26.34 40.84 9.61
C LYS A 42 -24.84 40.60 9.49
N ASN A 43 -24.03 41.37 10.21
CA ASN A 43 -22.58 41.19 10.22
C ASN A 43 -22.17 39.84 10.81
N ILE A 44 -22.77 39.44 11.94
CA ILE A 44 -22.54 38.13 12.56
C ILE A 44 -22.88 36.99 11.58
N ASN A 45 -23.99 37.11 10.87
CA ASN A 45 -24.43 36.09 9.92
C ASN A 45 -23.47 35.98 8.71
N ASN A 46 -22.95 37.11 8.22
CA ASN A 46 -21.94 37.10 7.16
C ASN A 46 -20.64 36.43 7.63
N SER A 47 -20.16 36.73 8.84
CA SER A 47 -18.97 36.07 9.40
C SER A 47 -19.17 34.57 9.61
N ALA A 48 -20.38 34.13 9.98
CA ALA A 48 -20.68 32.69 10.09
C ALA A 48 -20.55 31.96 8.74
N ILE A 49 -21.01 32.57 7.65
CA ILE A 49 -20.87 32.03 6.29
C ILE A 49 -19.40 31.94 5.88
N GLU A 50 -18.59 32.96 6.19
CA GLU A 50 -17.16 32.95 5.91
C GLU A 50 -16.43 31.82 6.66
N ILE A 51 -16.75 31.61 7.94
CA ILE A 51 -16.21 30.51 8.74
C ILE A 51 -16.58 29.15 8.15
N GLU A 52 -17.84 28.97 7.71
CA GLU A 52 -18.28 27.73 7.06
C GLU A 52 -17.48 27.45 5.76
N ASN A 53 -17.26 28.49 4.95
CA ASN A 53 -16.48 28.38 3.71
C ASN A 53 -15.00 28.05 3.99
N LEU A 54 -14.40 28.67 5.01
CA LEU A 54 -13.05 28.34 5.49
C LEU A 54 -12.96 26.87 5.93
N GLY A 55 -13.94 26.38 6.68
CA GLY A 55 -14.01 24.97 7.10
C GLY A 55 -14.04 23.99 5.91
N LYS A 56 -14.83 24.30 4.87
CA LYS A 56 -14.88 23.51 3.63
C LYS A 56 -13.54 23.50 2.88
N ASN A 57 -12.81 24.61 2.86
CA ASN A 57 -11.51 24.69 2.21
C ASN A 57 -10.45 23.89 2.98
N ILE A 58 -10.42 23.99 4.32
CA ILE A 58 -9.51 23.20 5.17
C ILE A 58 -9.75 21.70 4.96
N GLN A 59 -11.00 21.25 4.92
CA GLN A 59 -11.31 19.84 4.64
C GLN A 59 -10.75 19.35 3.31
N LYS A 60 -10.83 20.18 2.24
CA LYS A 60 -10.26 19.83 0.94
C LYS A 60 -8.74 19.69 1.00
N GLU A 61 -8.04 20.58 1.68
CA GLU A 61 -6.58 20.50 1.84
C GLU A 61 -6.14 19.28 2.66
N VAL A 62 -6.86 18.93 3.72
CA VAL A 62 -6.58 17.71 4.50
C VAL A 62 -6.71 16.46 3.63
N VAL A 63 -7.77 16.37 2.81
CA VAL A 63 -7.96 15.24 1.89
C VAL A 63 -6.83 15.16 0.85
N LEU A 64 -6.39 16.30 0.31
CA LEU A 64 -5.28 16.33 -0.65
C LEU A 64 -3.96 15.90 0.01
N THR A 65 -3.70 16.37 1.23
CA THR A 65 -2.50 16.05 1.99
C THR A 65 -2.39 14.56 2.28
N ASN A 66 -3.51 13.91 2.67
CA ASN A 66 -3.54 12.46 2.89
C ASN A 66 -3.26 11.68 1.59
N LYS A 67 -3.81 12.11 0.45
CA LYS A 67 -3.51 11.48 -0.85
C LYS A 67 -2.03 11.57 -1.22
N VAL A 68 -1.41 12.74 -1.03
CA VAL A 68 0.03 12.91 -1.30
C VAL A 68 0.87 12.04 -0.36
N LEU A 69 0.48 11.92 0.91
CA LEU A 69 1.17 11.05 1.86
C LEU A 69 1.11 9.58 1.45
N ASP A 70 -0.06 9.10 1.02
CA ASP A 70 -0.24 7.73 0.52
C ASP A 70 0.62 7.46 -0.71
N GLU A 71 0.68 8.40 -1.66
CA GLU A 71 1.54 8.29 -2.85
C GLU A 71 3.03 8.27 -2.47
N LEU A 72 3.47 9.10 -1.52
CA LEU A 72 4.85 9.12 -1.05
C LEU A 72 5.24 7.82 -0.35
N LEU A 73 4.34 7.22 0.43
CA LEU A 73 4.56 5.92 1.06
C LEU A 73 4.74 4.81 0.02
N GLN A 74 3.88 4.78 -1.02
CA GLN A 74 4.02 3.82 -2.12
C GLN A 74 5.37 3.99 -2.87
N VAL A 75 5.76 5.23 -3.17
CA VAL A 75 7.05 5.51 -3.83
C VAL A 75 8.23 5.05 -2.97
N ARG A 76 8.15 5.22 -1.64
CA ARG A 76 9.19 4.76 -0.71
C ARG A 76 9.31 3.23 -0.72
N GLU A 77 8.21 2.50 -0.66
CA GLU A 77 8.20 1.04 -0.72
C GLU A 77 8.82 0.50 -2.02
N VAL A 78 8.49 1.11 -3.16
CA VAL A 78 9.07 0.76 -4.47
C VAL A 78 10.58 1.04 -4.53
N LYS A 79 11.05 2.12 -3.91
CA LYS A 79 12.50 2.43 -3.86
C LYS A 79 13.25 1.48 -2.93
N GLU A 80 12.72 1.20 -1.75
CA GLU A 80 13.36 0.30 -0.78
C GLU A 80 13.44 -1.15 -1.30
N SER A 81 12.41 -1.63 -2.01
CA SER A 81 12.43 -2.96 -2.66
C SER A 81 13.48 -3.07 -3.78
N LYS A 82 13.65 -2.02 -4.60
CA LYS A 82 14.66 -1.98 -5.67
C LYS A 82 16.11 -1.94 -5.17
N VAL A 83 16.36 -1.26 -4.04
CA VAL A 83 17.71 -1.18 -3.43
C VAL A 83 18.08 -2.47 -2.69
N LYS A 84 17.09 -3.15 -2.11
CA LYS A 84 17.33 -4.39 -1.36
C LYS A 84 17.72 -5.56 -2.29
N ASN A 85 17.21 -5.68 -3.52
CA ASN A 85 17.45 -6.87 -4.36
C ASN A 85 18.80 -6.87 -5.13
N LYS A 86 19.92 -6.61 -4.47
CA LYS A 86 21.27 -6.87 -5.02
C LYS A 86 21.73 -8.26 -4.60
N LEU A 87 22.34 -9.02 -5.51
CA LEU A 87 23.13 -10.21 -5.13
C LEU A 87 24.48 -9.72 -4.58
N ALA A 88 25.01 -10.37 -3.55
CA ALA A 88 26.44 -10.38 -3.29
C ALA A 88 26.84 -11.80 -3.04
N MET A 89 27.82 -12.19 -3.83
CA MET A 89 28.68 -13.28 -3.48
C MET A 89 29.32 -13.00 -2.14
N HIS A 90 28.94 -13.78 -1.13
CA HIS A 90 29.69 -13.84 0.13
C HIS A 90 31.11 -14.40 -0.06
N ARG A 91 31.42 -14.94 -1.25
CA ARG A 91 32.74 -15.42 -1.60
C ARG A 91 32.92 -15.33 -3.11
N LYS A 92 33.93 -14.58 -3.58
CA LYS A 92 34.47 -14.74 -4.94
C LYS A 92 34.91 -16.20 -5.05
N ILE A 93 34.13 -17.01 -5.76
CA ILE A 93 34.65 -18.25 -6.33
C ILE A 93 35.27 -17.80 -7.64
N ASP A 94 36.56 -18.10 -7.84
CA ASP A 94 37.37 -17.49 -8.91
C ASP A 94 36.79 -17.67 -10.32
N ASP A 95 35.89 -18.65 -10.47
CA ASP A 95 35.20 -18.99 -11.72
C ASP A 95 33.85 -18.28 -11.94
N VAL A 96 33.37 -17.46 -10.99
CA VAL A 96 32.09 -16.73 -11.11
C VAL A 96 32.31 -15.22 -11.15
N HIS A 97 31.78 -14.61 -12.20
CA HIS A 97 31.73 -13.18 -12.39
C HIS A 97 30.31 -12.65 -12.18
N LEU A 98 30.18 -11.62 -11.35
CA LEU A 98 28.96 -10.82 -11.22
C LEU A 98 29.12 -9.51 -11.99
N SER A 99 28.06 -9.09 -12.68
CA SER A 99 27.96 -7.72 -13.21
C SER A 99 28.01 -6.68 -12.08
N ASP A 100 28.34 -5.44 -12.43
CA ASP A 100 28.46 -4.32 -11.48
C ASP A 100 27.15 -4.03 -10.71
N ASP A 101 26.00 -4.35 -11.30
CA ASP A 101 24.69 -4.24 -10.66
C ASP A 101 24.31 -5.45 -9.79
N GLY A 102 25.13 -6.50 -9.81
CA GLY A 102 24.94 -7.73 -9.04
C GLY A 102 23.73 -8.53 -9.49
N ARG A 103 23.35 -8.49 -10.78
CA ARG A 103 22.17 -9.20 -11.31
C ARG A 103 22.49 -10.27 -12.35
N LEU A 104 23.61 -10.14 -13.04
CA LEU A 104 24.07 -11.14 -14.01
C LEU A 104 25.16 -12.00 -13.38
N ILE A 105 24.97 -13.32 -13.43
CA ILE A 105 25.95 -14.32 -13.02
C ILE A 105 26.54 -14.95 -14.29
N THR A 106 27.86 -14.89 -14.45
CA THR A 106 28.59 -15.57 -15.52
C THR A 106 29.58 -16.55 -14.93
N HIS A 107 29.52 -17.81 -15.38
CA HIS A 107 30.48 -18.84 -15.01
C HIS A 107 31.54 -18.99 -16.11
N LYS A 108 32.83 -18.83 -15.77
CA LYS A 108 33.96 -18.85 -16.72
C LYS A 108 34.91 -20.04 -16.54
N GLY A 109 34.69 -20.89 -15.54
CA GLY A 109 35.56 -22.02 -15.23
C GLY A 109 35.22 -23.33 -15.95
N SER A 110 36.20 -24.24 -15.99
CA SER A 110 36.03 -25.65 -16.38
C SER A 110 35.56 -26.54 -15.20
N CYS A 111 35.37 -25.96 -14.02
CA CYS A 111 35.10 -26.65 -12.76
C CYS A 111 33.64 -27.11 -12.56
N GLN A 112 33.51 -28.03 -11.61
CA GLN A 112 32.27 -28.65 -11.10
C GLN A 112 31.32 -27.60 -10.49
N SER A 113 30.02 -27.95 -10.44
CA SER A 113 28.88 -27.11 -10.00
C SER A 113 29.20 -26.01 -8.98
N ILE A 114 28.78 -24.77 -9.26
CA ILE A 114 28.97 -23.64 -8.35
C ILE A 114 27.63 -23.14 -7.82
N ASN A 115 27.58 -22.80 -6.53
CA ASN A 115 26.43 -22.19 -5.89
C ASN A 115 26.69 -20.72 -5.55
N VAL A 116 25.70 -19.86 -5.78
CA VAL A 116 25.72 -18.42 -5.45
C VAL A 116 24.54 -18.10 -4.54
N ARG A 117 24.75 -17.25 -3.54
CA ARG A 117 23.71 -16.80 -2.60
C ARG A 117 23.50 -15.29 -2.74
N ALA A 118 22.25 -14.83 -2.60
CA ALA A 118 21.92 -13.41 -2.49
C ALA A 118 22.42 -12.81 -1.15
N ILE A 119 22.57 -11.48 -1.07
CA ILE A 119 22.92 -10.79 0.21
C ILE A 119 21.77 -10.91 1.20
N ASN A 120 20.56 -10.77 0.67
CA ASN A 120 19.39 -10.66 1.50
C ASN A 120 19.08 -11.98 2.18
N GLN A 121 18.89 -11.89 3.48
CA GLN A 121 18.24 -12.92 4.24
C GLN A 121 16.73 -12.76 4.11
N LEU A 122 16.02 -13.88 4.09
CA LEU A 122 14.58 -13.91 4.23
C LEU A 122 14.25 -13.43 5.65
N ASN A 123 13.48 -12.35 5.77
CA ASN A 123 12.90 -11.98 7.05
C ASN A 123 11.54 -12.71 7.17
N GLU A 124 11.34 -13.43 8.27
CA GLU A 124 10.21 -14.34 8.52
C GLU A 124 8.81 -13.70 8.45
N THR A 125 8.72 -12.39 8.26
CA THR A 125 7.47 -11.63 8.29
C THR A 125 6.84 -11.40 6.92
N ASN A 126 7.63 -11.42 5.84
CA ASN A 126 7.15 -11.20 4.48
C ASN A 126 7.71 -12.29 3.57
N GLY A 127 6.83 -12.91 2.78
CA GLY A 127 7.28 -13.82 1.72
C GLY A 127 8.26 -13.12 0.76
N LEU A 128 9.07 -13.92 0.08
CA LEU A 128 9.99 -13.43 -0.96
C LEU A 128 9.73 -14.18 -2.24
N TYR A 129 9.73 -13.47 -3.36
CA TYR A 129 9.75 -14.05 -4.69
C TYR A 129 10.91 -13.47 -5.48
N PHE A 130 11.66 -14.33 -6.17
CA PHE A 130 12.72 -13.92 -7.08
C PHE A 130 12.72 -14.80 -8.33
N GLU A 131 13.19 -14.23 -9.45
CA GLU A 131 13.25 -14.89 -10.74
C GLU A 131 14.69 -14.91 -11.28
N ALA A 132 15.00 -15.96 -12.04
CA ALA A 132 16.23 -16.08 -12.78
C ALA A 132 15.93 -16.35 -14.27
N ASP A 133 16.52 -15.52 -15.12
CA ASP A 133 16.55 -15.72 -16.56
C ASP A 133 17.77 -16.55 -16.96
N PHE A 134 17.55 -17.58 -17.76
CA PHE A 134 18.65 -18.42 -18.23
C PHE A 134 19.01 -18.09 -19.68
N LYS A 135 20.14 -17.40 -19.87
CA LYS A 135 20.62 -17.00 -21.21
C LYS A 135 21.55 -18.05 -21.84
N ASN A 136 22.30 -18.79 -21.03
CA ASN A 136 23.17 -19.89 -21.48
C ASN A 136 23.37 -20.89 -20.33
N ILE A 137 22.80 -22.10 -20.44
CA ILE A 137 22.89 -23.12 -19.38
C ILE A 137 23.13 -24.52 -19.94
N LYS A 138 23.95 -25.29 -19.21
CA LYS A 138 24.02 -26.77 -19.37
C LYS A 138 23.24 -27.48 -18.25
N SER A 139 23.41 -27.01 -17.02
CA SER A 139 22.70 -27.47 -15.83
C SER A 139 22.63 -26.31 -14.84
N ALA A 140 21.48 -26.10 -14.23
CA ALA A 140 21.28 -25.05 -13.23
C ALA A 140 20.34 -25.52 -12.12
N GLY A 141 20.34 -24.78 -11.02
CA GLY A 141 19.39 -24.96 -9.93
C GLY A 141 19.04 -23.60 -9.34
N ILE A 142 17.78 -23.43 -8.95
CA ILE A 142 17.28 -22.26 -8.23
C ILE A 142 16.63 -22.73 -6.93
N GLY A 143 16.76 -21.97 -5.86
CA GLY A 143 16.20 -22.38 -4.58
C GLY A 143 16.66 -21.53 -3.41
N VAL A 144 16.40 -22.04 -2.22
CA VAL A 144 16.72 -21.39 -0.95
C VAL A 144 17.57 -22.30 -0.09
N GLY A 145 18.37 -21.69 0.79
CA GLY A 145 19.16 -22.42 1.75
C GLY A 145 19.51 -21.55 2.95
N THR A 146 19.76 -22.17 4.09
CA THR A 146 20.17 -21.45 5.30
C THR A 146 21.58 -20.89 5.13
N LYS A 147 22.02 -20.07 6.09
CA LYS A 147 23.40 -19.55 6.11
C LYS A 147 24.46 -20.66 6.07
N GLU A 148 24.12 -21.84 6.61
CA GLU A 148 24.99 -23.02 6.75
C GLU A 148 25.13 -23.82 5.45
N PHE A 149 24.29 -23.56 4.43
CA PHE A 149 24.38 -24.28 3.17
C PHE A 149 25.78 -24.08 2.52
N PRO A 150 26.50 -25.17 2.19
CA PRO A 150 27.85 -25.08 1.65
C PRO A 150 27.84 -24.57 0.20
N LEU A 151 28.56 -23.48 -0.06
CA LEU A 151 28.65 -22.89 -1.40
C LEU A 151 29.67 -23.58 -2.31
N ASP A 152 30.62 -24.29 -1.72
CA ASP A 152 31.69 -25.08 -2.34
C ASP A 152 31.33 -26.55 -2.54
N ALA A 153 30.13 -26.97 -2.11
CA ALA A 153 29.68 -28.32 -2.36
C ALA A 153 29.48 -28.54 -3.87
N ASN A 154 30.06 -29.63 -4.39
CA ASN A 154 29.80 -30.17 -5.73
C ASN A 154 28.32 -30.58 -5.97
N ALA A 155 27.44 -30.27 -5.02
CA ALA A 155 26.03 -30.55 -5.04
C ALA A 155 25.25 -29.25 -5.27
N GLY A 156 24.36 -29.25 -6.26
CA GLY A 156 23.47 -28.12 -6.51
C GLY A 156 22.47 -27.90 -5.38
N VAL A 157 21.86 -26.72 -5.33
CA VAL A 157 20.81 -26.36 -4.37
C VAL A 157 19.74 -27.45 -4.20
N GLY A 158 19.39 -27.76 -2.95
CA GLY A 158 18.47 -28.83 -2.57
C GLY A 158 19.11 -30.21 -2.43
N ARG A 159 20.30 -30.45 -2.98
CA ARG A 159 20.99 -31.76 -2.96
C ARG A 159 21.84 -32.01 -1.72
N VAL A 160 21.88 -31.06 -0.80
CA VAL A 160 22.50 -31.20 0.52
C VAL A 160 21.57 -30.63 1.59
N SER A 161 21.82 -30.98 2.84
CA SER A 161 21.05 -30.49 3.99
C SER A 161 20.97 -28.96 4.01
N LYS A 162 19.92 -28.44 4.67
CA LYS A 162 19.69 -27.00 4.81
C LYS A 162 19.47 -26.23 3.51
N SER A 163 19.03 -26.93 2.45
CA SER A 163 18.68 -26.32 1.18
C SER A 163 17.54 -27.02 0.48
N PHE A 164 16.84 -26.27 -0.36
CA PHE A 164 15.69 -26.70 -1.14
C PHE A 164 15.79 -26.06 -2.52
N GLY A 165 15.57 -26.80 -3.59
CA GLY A 165 15.73 -26.24 -4.92
C GLY A 165 15.15 -27.05 -6.06
N LEU A 166 14.90 -26.36 -7.16
CA LEU A 166 14.47 -26.91 -8.43
C LEU A 166 15.65 -26.90 -9.42
N SER A 167 16.02 -28.08 -9.90
CA SER A 167 17.05 -28.24 -10.92
C SER A 167 16.49 -28.11 -12.34
N SER A 168 17.33 -27.73 -13.30
CA SER A 168 16.97 -27.56 -14.71
C SER A 168 16.43 -28.85 -15.37
N SER A 169 16.67 -30.02 -14.77
CA SER A 169 16.03 -31.27 -15.19
C SER A 169 14.57 -31.42 -14.73
N GLY A 170 14.01 -30.41 -14.06
CA GLY A 170 12.68 -30.44 -13.46
C GLY A 170 12.61 -31.18 -12.12
N ALA A 171 13.75 -31.68 -11.60
CA ALA A 171 13.76 -32.38 -10.33
C ALA A 171 13.80 -31.38 -9.17
N LEU A 172 12.85 -31.51 -8.25
CA LEU A 172 12.85 -30.81 -6.97
C LEU A 172 13.64 -31.61 -5.94
N TRP A 173 14.50 -30.93 -5.19
CA TRP A 173 15.38 -31.49 -4.20
C TRP A 173 15.18 -30.77 -2.87
N SER A 174 15.17 -31.54 -1.78
CA SER A 174 15.01 -31.04 -0.42
C SER A 174 15.95 -31.81 0.48
N GLU A 175 16.90 -31.11 1.09
CA GLU A 175 17.84 -31.67 2.06
C GLU A 175 18.56 -32.95 1.61
N GLY A 176 18.94 -33.03 0.33
CA GLY A 176 19.60 -34.19 -0.26
C GLY A 176 18.67 -35.27 -0.80
N VAL A 177 17.36 -35.12 -0.62
CA VAL A 177 16.35 -36.07 -1.10
C VAL A 177 15.64 -35.53 -2.34
N LYS A 178 15.65 -36.32 -3.42
CA LYS A 178 14.87 -36.02 -4.63
C LYS A 178 13.38 -36.23 -4.34
N GLN A 179 12.58 -35.19 -4.52
CA GLN A 179 11.13 -35.24 -4.30
C GLN A 179 10.42 -35.86 -5.52
N ARG A 180 9.57 -36.86 -5.30
CA ARG A 180 8.96 -37.70 -6.37
C ARG A 180 7.78 -37.04 -7.10
N LYS A 181 7.24 -35.91 -6.62
CA LYS A 181 5.88 -35.44 -6.98
C LYS A 181 5.78 -34.30 -7.99
N PHE A 182 6.88 -33.78 -8.53
CA PHE A 182 6.81 -32.59 -9.39
C PHE A 182 6.80 -32.89 -10.88
N SER A 183 6.07 -32.04 -11.62
CA SER A 183 5.90 -32.16 -13.07
C SER A 183 7.27 -32.16 -13.77
N TYR A 184 7.47 -33.09 -14.70
CA TYR A 184 8.75 -33.41 -15.35
C TYR A 184 9.26 -32.34 -16.33
N TYR A 185 8.78 -31.11 -16.25
CA TYR A 185 9.13 -30.07 -17.20
C TYR A 185 10.38 -29.32 -16.73
N GLY A 186 11.53 -29.86 -17.12
CA GLY A 186 12.80 -29.14 -17.01
C GLY A 186 12.76 -27.78 -17.71
N TYR A 187 13.68 -26.90 -17.33
CA TYR A 187 13.80 -25.55 -17.86
C TYR A 187 15.15 -25.36 -18.56
N GLY A 188 15.17 -24.45 -19.53
CA GLY A 188 16.26 -24.26 -20.48
C GLY A 188 16.59 -22.80 -20.73
N VAL A 189 17.40 -22.59 -21.77
CA VAL A 189 17.67 -21.25 -22.28
C VAL A 189 16.37 -20.60 -22.77
N GLY A 190 16.14 -19.36 -22.37
CA GLY A 190 14.94 -18.58 -22.72
C GLY A 190 13.78 -18.70 -21.73
N ASP A 191 13.84 -19.65 -20.79
CA ASP A 191 12.90 -19.69 -19.67
C ASP A 191 13.28 -18.69 -18.57
N THR A 192 12.25 -18.15 -17.92
CA THR A 192 12.34 -17.46 -16.63
C THR A 192 11.81 -18.40 -15.55
N VAL A 193 12.61 -18.66 -14.51
CA VAL A 193 12.21 -19.54 -13.41
C VAL A 193 12.19 -18.76 -12.11
N GLY A 194 11.05 -18.81 -11.42
CA GLY A 194 10.87 -18.16 -10.13
C GLY A 194 11.01 -19.13 -8.96
N CYS A 195 11.36 -18.58 -7.81
CA CYS A 195 11.36 -19.25 -6.52
C CYS A 195 10.69 -18.32 -5.51
N GLY A 196 9.61 -18.81 -4.90
CA GLY A 196 8.80 -18.10 -3.93
C GLY A 196 8.81 -18.79 -2.58
N VAL A 197 8.96 -18.02 -1.51
CA VAL A 197 8.83 -18.45 -0.13
C VAL A 197 7.72 -17.64 0.52
N GLU A 198 6.73 -18.31 1.09
CA GLU A 198 5.63 -17.67 1.80
C GLU A 198 5.54 -18.15 3.25
N PHE A 199 5.64 -17.20 4.17
CA PHE A 199 5.40 -17.44 5.59
C PHE A 199 3.93 -17.11 5.87
N SER A 200 3.13 -18.13 6.17
CA SER A 200 1.71 -17.95 6.49
C SER A 200 1.51 -17.96 8.01
N LYS A 201 0.61 -17.10 8.52
CA LYS A 201 0.16 -17.16 9.92
C LYS A 201 -0.56 -18.46 10.27
N GLN A 202 -1.01 -19.20 9.27
CA GLN A 202 -1.69 -20.49 9.41
C GLN A 202 -0.69 -21.65 9.49
N LEU A 203 0.57 -21.43 9.11
CA LEU A 203 1.62 -22.41 9.29
C LEU A 203 2.20 -22.31 10.71
N PRO A 204 2.65 -23.44 11.30
CA PRO A 204 3.45 -23.42 12.51
C PRO A 204 4.65 -22.47 12.38
N VAL A 205 5.02 -21.81 13.48
CA VAL A 205 6.20 -20.93 13.53
C VAL A 205 7.42 -21.72 13.04
N GLY A 206 8.13 -21.15 12.07
CA GLY A 206 9.29 -21.77 11.42
C GLY A 206 8.96 -22.65 10.21
N GLN A 207 7.71 -22.74 9.78
CA GLN A 207 7.33 -23.36 8.50
C GLN A 207 7.04 -22.30 7.43
N CYS A 208 7.33 -22.64 6.18
CA CYS A 208 7.06 -21.80 5.02
C CYS A 208 6.59 -22.66 3.85
N PHE A 209 5.75 -22.10 3.00
CA PHE A 209 5.46 -22.67 1.69
C PHE A 209 6.56 -22.27 0.72
N LEU A 210 7.18 -23.25 0.07
CA LEU A 210 8.16 -23.03 -1.00
C LEU A 210 7.54 -23.43 -2.33
N TYR A 211 7.48 -22.51 -3.29
CA TYR A 211 6.99 -22.79 -4.64
C TYR A 211 7.95 -22.32 -5.71
N PHE A 212 7.78 -22.87 -6.90
CA PHE A 212 8.57 -22.56 -8.08
C PHE A 212 7.65 -22.26 -9.25
N THR A 213 8.06 -21.29 -10.07
CA THR A 213 7.35 -20.92 -11.30
C THR A 213 8.26 -21.10 -12.51
N ARG A 214 7.67 -21.30 -13.67
CA ARG A 214 8.33 -21.22 -14.97
C ARG A 214 7.45 -20.39 -15.89
N ASN A 215 8.02 -19.32 -16.44
CA ASN A 215 7.32 -18.37 -17.32
C ASN A 215 5.97 -17.92 -16.71
N GLY A 216 5.98 -17.64 -15.39
CA GLY A 216 4.81 -17.22 -14.63
C GLY A 216 3.84 -18.33 -14.17
N ILE A 217 4.07 -19.60 -14.53
CA ILE A 217 3.20 -20.73 -14.16
C ILE A 217 3.83 -21.53 -13.02
N ILE A 218 3.08 -21.85 -11.96
CA ILE A 218 3.54 -22.69 -10.86
C ILE A 218 3.84 -24.11 -11.36
N VAL A 219 5.06 -24.60 -11.12
CA VAL A 219 5.54 -25.93 -11.57
C VAL A 219 5.87 -26.87 -10.41
N GLY A 220 5.92 -26.35 -9.19
CA GLY A 220 6.02 -27.15 -7.98
C GLY A 220 5.84 -26.36 -6.69
N GLU A 221 5.26 -27.01 -5.69
CA GLU A 221 4.96 -26.53 -4.34
C GLU A 221 5.42 -27.59 -3.32
N ASN A 222 6.36 -27.26 -2.44
CA ASN A 222 6.76 -28.11 -1.33
C ASN A 222 6.15 -27.54 -0.05
N CYS A 223 5.38 -28.38 0.66
CA CYS A 223 4.82 -28.08 1.98
C CYS A 223 5.81 -28.48 3.09
#